data_AF-A0A9X7ILG9-F1
#
_entry.id   AF-A0A9X7ILG9-F1
#
_cell.length_a   1.000
_cell.length_b   1.000
_cell.length_c   1.000
_cell.angle_alpha   90.00
_cell.angle_beta   90.00
_cell.angle_gamma   90.00
#
_symmetry.space_group_name_H-M   'P 1'
#
loop_
_entity.id
_entity.type
_entity.pdbx_description
1 polymer ?
#
loop_
_entity_poly.entity_id
_entity_poly.type
_entity_poly.pdbx_seq_one_letter_code
_entity_poly.pdbx_strand_id
1 'polypeptide(L)'
;MSRNDVLDVVVLGDPAPLHGLIDGVRAVDATGVTTRFDSGTDTWTVTTADGEELTAQTLIGTAASTDDAVARHGVPNRFHIPGPHTHRQARYVARLVDALRRSGASRIESRSPRLRVHPVLPTRGISRFYLTGRGGVDLENAETYDGPAVLTLNGEDYPTQVRLTGHFDPIDGQYHWQGMFFNDLPGASVTGSKVSIRIGDHTAQGRVAERTPWGTLTVIGAAGYPPYPLEDVEVAMPPRM
;
A
#
# COMPACT_ATOMS: atom_id res chain seq x y z
N MET A 1 -4.90 -30.49 -13.11
CA MET A 1 -5.23 -29.67 -11.93
C MET A 1 -5.53 -28.28 -12.45
N SER A 2 -6.80 -27.85 -12.37
CA SER A 2 -7.23 -26.56 -12.92
C SER A 2 -6.42 -25.46 -12.25
N ARG A 3 -5.91 -24.51 -13.03
CA ARG A 3 -5.38 -23.25 -12.50
C ARG A 3 -6.55 -22.61 -11.75
N ASN A 4 -6.51 -22.62 -10.42
CA ASN A 4 -7.54 -21.95 -9.62
C ASN A 4 -7.30 -20.45 -9.84
N ASP A 5 -8.03 -19.86 -10.78
CA ASP A 5 -7.91 -18.44 -11.07
C ASP A 5 -8.31 -17.68 -9.79
N VAL A 6 -7.43 -16.79 -9.32
CA VAL A 6 -7.67 -15.99 -8.12
C VAL A 6 -8.77 -14.98 -8.45
N LEU A 7 -9.88 -15.07 -7.73
CA LEU A 7 -10.96 -14.10 -7.83
C LEU A 7 -10.50 -12.79 -7.20
N ASP A 8 -10.81 -11.66 -7.84
CA ASP A 8 -10.43 -10.36 -7.32
C ASP A 8 -11.23 -10.02 -6.04
N VAL A 9 -12.57 -10.13 -6.10
CA VAL A 9 -13.45 -9.85 -4.97
C VAL A 9 -14.50 -10.94 -4.79
N VAL A 10 -14.55 -11.50 -3.58
CA VAL A 10 -15.66 -12.34 -3.11
C VAL A 10 -16.47 -11.60 -2.06
N VAL A 11 -17.78 -11.55 -2.26
CA VAL A 11 -18.74 -11.01 -1.29
C VAL A 11 -19.41 -12.16 -0.53
N LEU A 12 -19.38 -12.08 0.79
CA LEU A 12 -20.08 -12.98 1.70
C LEU A 12 -21.40 -12.32 2.12
N GLY A 13 -22.50 -12.79 1.54
CA GLY A 13 -23.84 -12.23 1.73
C GLY A 13 -24.36 -11.47 0.49
N ASP A 14 -25.28 -10.53 0.73
CA ASP A 14 -25.92 -9.74 -0.33
C ASP A 14 -24.94 -8.73 -0.98
N PRO A 15 -24.69 -8.81 -2.30
CA PRO A 15 -23.81 -7.87 -3.01
C PRO A 15 -24.49 -6.55 -3.37
N ALA A 16 -25.81 -6.39 -3.17
CA ALA A 16 -26.56 -5.21 -3.62
C ALA A 16 -25.95 -3.85 -3.19
N PRO A 17 -25.37 -3.67 -1.98
CA PRO A 17 -24.73 -2.40 -1.61
C PRO A 17 -23.54 -2.00 -2.50
N LEU A 18 -22.95 -2.94 -3.23
CA LEU A 18 -21.76 -2.77 -4.06
C LEU A 18 -22.08 -2.67 -5.57
N HIS A 19 -23.34 -2.83 -5.98
CA HIS A 19 -23.73 -2.74 -7.39
C HIS A 19 -23.29 -1.40 -8.02
N GLY A 20 -22.59 -1.49 -9.16
CA GLY A 20 -22.05 -0.34 -9.89
C GLY A 20 -20.88 0.36 -9.20
N LEU A 21 -20.38 -0.16 -8.07
CA LEU A 21 -19.18 0.35 -7.38
C LEU A 21 -17.95 -0.54 -7.58
N ILE A 22 -18.16 -1.85 -7.72
CA ILE A 22 -17.11 -2.84 -7.94
C ILE A 22 -17.58 -3.81 -9.02
N ASP A 23 -16.83 -3.89 -10.11
CA ASP A 23 -17.07 -4.88 -11.17
C ASP A 23 -16.44 -6.23 -10.83
N GLY A 24 -17.02 -7.31 -11.38
CA GLY A 24 -16.45 -8.66 -11.32
C GLY A 24 -16.58 -9.37 -9.96
N VAL A 25 -17.51 -8.95 -9.12
CA VAL A 25 -17.74 -9.55 -7.80
C VAL A 25 -18.37 -10.94 -7.92
N ARG A 26 -17.81 -11.94 -7.22
CA ARG A 26 -18.47 -13.24 -6.98
C ARG A 26 -19.16 -13.22 -5.62
N ALA A 27 -20.49 -13.30 -5.61
CA ALA A 27 -21.26 -13.43 -4.37
C ALA A 27 -21.38 -14.90 -3.94
N VAL A 28 -21.32 -15.12 -2.62
CA VAL A 28 -21.46 -16.43 -1.97
C VAL A 28 -22.38 -16.25 -0.77
N ASP A 29 -23.32 -17.18 -0.55
CA ASP A 29 -24.11 -17.22 0.69
C ASP A 29 -23.16 -17.38 1.88
N ALA A 30 -23.24 -16.48 2.85
CA ALA A 30 -22.37 -16.50 4.02
C ALA A 30 -22.66 -17.68 4.98
N THR A 31 -23.81 -18.32 4.85
CA THR A 31 -24.25 -19.41 5.73
C THR A 31 -23.32 -20.62 5.59
N GLY A 32 -22.70 -21.05 6.70
CA GLY A 32 -21.83 -22.23 6.71
C GLY A 32 -20.46 -22.04 6.03
N VAL A 33 -20.12 -20.82 5.58
CA VAL A 33 -18.84 -20.53 4.95
C VAL A 33 -17.70 -20.48 5.98
N THR A 34 -16.56 -21.05 5.63
CA THR A 34 -15.30 -20.84 6.36
C THR A 34 -14.29 -20.11 5.48
N THR A 35 -13.43 -19.30 6.11
CA THR A 35 -12.44 -18.50 5.40
C THR A 35 -11.08 -18.57 6.07
N ARG A 36 -10.00 -18.70 5.30
CA ARG A 36 -8.63 -18.71 5.79
C ARG A 36 -7.77 -17.78 4.95
N PHE A 37 -6.96 -16.95 5.59
CA PHE A 37 -5.97 -16.13 4.89
C PHE A 37 -4.64 -16.89 4.76
N ASP A 38 -4.03 -16.83 3.58
CA ASP A 38 -2.68 -17.31 3.30
C ASP A 38 -1.75 -16.10 3.15
N SER A 39 -0.82 -15.92 4.09
CA SER A 39 0.15 -14.82 4.07
C SER A 39 1.28 -15.00 3.06
N GLY A 40 1.45 -16.20 2.47
CA GLY A 40 2.43 -16.44 1.41
C GLY A 40 1.94 -16.01 0.04
N THR A 41 0.62 -15.96 -0.17
CA THR A 41 -0.03 -15.53 -1.41
C THR A 41 -0.84 -14.24 -1.27
N ASP A 42 -1.04 -13.76 -0.04
CA ASP A 42 -1.93 -12.65 0.31
C ASP A 42 -3.38 -12.84 -0.18
N THR A 43 -3.85 -14.08 -0.17
CA THR A 43 -5.20 -14.43 -0.63
C THR A 43 -6.00 -15.11 0.47
N TRP A 44 -7.32 -15.03 0.33
CA TRP A 44 -8.28 -15.78 1.12
C TRP A 44 -8.69 -17.05 0.39
N THR A 45 -8.67 -18.18 1.09
CA THR A 45 -9.46 -19.36 0.73
C THR A 45 -10.84 -19.22 1.36
N VAL A 46 -11.88 -19.43 0.56
CA VAL A 46 -13.28 -19.46 0.97
C VAL A 46 -13.82 -20.85 0.67
N THR A 47 -14.22 -21.58 1.71
CA THR A 47 -14.87 -22.89 1.58
C THR A 47 -16.36 -22.71 1.81
N THR A 48 -17.17 -22.95 0.78
CA THR A 48 -18.63 -22.84 0.84
C THR A 48 -19.24 -23.98 1.65
N ALA A 49 -20.53 -23.86 2.02
CA ALA A 49 -21.24 -24.92 2.75
C ALA A 49 -21.25 -26.26 1.99
N ASP A 50 -21.26 -26.20 0.65
CA ASP A 50 -21.24 -27.37 -0.23
C ASP A 50 -19.82 -27.93 -0.48
N GLY A 51 -18.80 -27.32 0.12
CA GLY A 51 -17.39 -27.72 0.02
C GLY A 51 -16.64 -27.19 -1.20
N GLU A 52 -17.21 -26.25 -1.97
CA GLU A 52 -16.49 -25.54 -3.04
C GLU A 52 -15.39 -24.66 -2.42
N GLU A 53 -14.15 -24.77 -2.90
CA GLU A 53 -13.06 -23.90 -2.48
C GLU A 53 -12.77 -22.84 -3.54
N LEU A 54 -12.91 -21.57 -3.13
CA LEU A 54 -12.58 -20.40 -3.93
C LEU A 54 -11.33 -19.73 -3.36
N THR A 55 -10.50 -19.18 -4.24
CA THR A 55 -9.38 -18.32 -3.85
C THR A 55 -9.70 -16.89 -4.23
N ALA A 56 -9.57 -15.94 -3.31
CA ALA A 56 -9.92 -14.54 -3.50
C ALA A 56 -8.81 -13.60 -3.02
N GLN A 57 -8.56 -12.50 -3.73
CA GLN A 57 -7.68 -11.44 -3.25
C GLN A 57 -8.36 -10.70 -2.10
N THR A 58 -9.60 -10.24 -2.29
CA THR A 58 -10.37 -9.46 -1.30
C THR A 58 -11.66 -10.16 -0.88
N LEU A 59 -11.98 -10.12 0.43
CA LEU A 59 -13.27 -10.50 0.97
C LEU A 59 -14.06 -9.29 1.47
N ILE A 60 -15.36 -9.25 1.17
CA ILE A 60 -16.27 -8.24 1.71
C ILE A 60 -17.47 -8.93 2.37
N GLY A 61 -17.65 -8.73 3.67
CA GLY A 61 -18.86 -9.16 4.37
C GLY A 61 -19.94 -8.08 4.36
N THR A 62 -21.19 -8.44 4.06
CA THR A 62 -22.32 -7.49 4.02
C THR A 62 -23.40 -7.77 5.07
N ALA A 63 -23.17 -8.74 5.95
CA ALA A 63 -24.05 -9.01 7.07
C ALA A 63 -24.11 -7.81 8.03
N ALA A 64 -25.34 -7.42 8.40
CA ALA A 64 -25.55 -6.36 9.38
C ALA A 64 -24.91 -6.73 10.73
N SER A 65 -24.28 -5.75 11.38
CA SER A 65 -23.61 -5.95 12.67
C SER A 65 -23.74 -4.72 13.56
N THR A 66 -23.71 -4.94 14.88
CA THR A 66 -23.57 -3.85 15.87
C THR A 66 -22.16 -3.28 15.92
N ASP A 67 -21.17 -4.01 15.38
CA ASP A 67 -19.82 -3.47 15.17
C ASP A 67 -19.69 -2.89 13.77
N ASP A 68 -19.77 -1.56 13.69
CA ASP A 68 -19.73 -0.76 12.46
C ASP A 68 -18.34 -0.67 11.78
N ALA A 69 -17.36 -1.48 12.23
CA ALA A 69 -16.01 -1.46 11.70
C ALA A 69 -15.95 -2.07 10.29
N VAL A 70 -15.48 -1.28 9.32
CA VAL A 70 -15.33 -1.70 7.92
C VAL A 70 -14.02 -2.43 7.63
N ALA A 71 -13.01 -2.28 8.50
CA ALA A 71 -11.72 -2.98 8.38
C ALA A 71 -11.06 -3.12 9.77
N ARG A 72 -10.13 -4.06 9.91
CA ARG A 72 -9.37 -4.31 11.15
C ARG A 72 -7.90 -4.54 10.90
N HIS A 73 -7.08 -4.15 11.86
CA HIS A 73 -5.68 -4.54 11.89
C HIS A 73 -5.58 -6.05 12.14
N GLY A 74 -4.59 -6.71 11.54
CA GLY A 74 -4.41 -8.17 11.60
C GLY A 74 -5.36 -8.96 10.71
N VAL A 75 -6.23 -8.30 9.93
CA VAL A 75 -7.19 -8.95 9.01
C VAL A 75 -7.06 -8.33 7.61
N PRO A 76 -5.98 -8.65 6.89
CA PRO A 76 -5.68 -8.08 5.58
C PRO A 76 -6.74 -8.45 4.53
N ASN A 77 -6.88 -7.60 3.51
CA ASN A 77 -7.79 -7.78 2.37
C ASN A 77 -9.23 -8.12 2.74
N ARG A 78 -9.67 -7.78 3.96
CA ARG A 78 -11.02 -8.09 4.44
C ARG A 78 -11.73 -6.84 4.90
N PHE A 79 -12.87 -6.58 4.26
CA PHE A 79 -13.73 -5.46 4.54
C PHE A 79 -15.13 -5.91 4.98
N HIS A 80 -15.86 -4.99 5.61
CA HIS A 80 -17.24 -5.18 6.01
C HIS A 80 -18.09 -3.96 5.66
N ILE A 81 -19.37 -4.20 5.36
CA ILE A 81 -20.42 -3.18 5.21
C ILE A 81 -21.52 -3.48 6.25
N PRO A 82 -21.21 -3.31 7.54
CA PRO A 82 -22.11 -3.76 8.62
C PRO A 82 -23.34 -2.86 8.82
N GLY A 83 -23.39 -1.69 8.17
CA GLY A 83 -24.36 -0.65 8.46
C GLY A 83 -23.97 0.19 9.69
N PRO A 84 -24.82 1.13 10.12
CA PRO A 84 -26.10 1.50 9.47
C PRO A 84 -25.93 2.34 8.20
N HIS A 85 -24.75 2.93 7.96
CA HIS A 85 -24.48 3.80 6.81
C HIS A 85 -23.96 3.03 5.58
N THR A 86 -24.70 2.00 5.15
CA THR A 86 -24.28 1.02 4.14
C THR A 86 -23.79 1.65 2.84
N HIS A 87 -24.50 2.63 2.27
CA HIS A 87 -24.07 3.32 1.04
C HIS A 87 -22.71 4.01 1.18
N ARG A 88 -22.45 4.66 2.32
CA ARG A 88 -21.18 5.36 2.56
C ARG A 88 -20.05 4.37 2.80
N GLN A 89 -20.32 3.30 3.56
CA GLN A 89 -19.38 2.21 3.79
C GLN A 89 -19.02 1.51 2.49
N ALA A 90 -20.01 1.18 1.64
CA ALA A 90 -19.81 0.55 0.34
C ALA A 90 -18.94 1.42 -0.58
N ARG A 91 -19.23 2.72 -0.71
CA ARG A 91 -18.39 3.66 -1.49
C ARG A 91 -16.97 3.78 -0.93
N TYR A 92 -16.80 3.73 0.38
CA TYR A 92 -15.49 3.77 1.01
C TYR A 92 -14.69 2.49 0.70
N VAL A 93 -15.30 1.32 0.90
CA VAL A 93 -14.68 0.01 0.61
C VAL A 93 -14.34 -0.12 -0.87
N ALA A 94 -15.24 0.26 -1.77
CA ALA A 94 -14.99 0.24 -3.21
C ALA A 94 -13.78 1.10 -3.61
N ARG A 95 -13.59 2.28 -2.99
CA ARG A 95 -12.40 3.11 -3.21
C ARG A 95 -11.11 2.45 -2.71
N LEU A 96 -11.17 1.65 -1.64
CA LEU A 96 -10.01 0.92 -1.14
C LEU A 96 -9.64 -0.24 -2.07
N VAL A 97 -10.63 -0.96 -2.60
CA VAL A 97 -10.43 -2.02 -3.60
C VAL A 97 -9.85 -1.44 -4.88
N ASP A 98 -10.40 -0.32 -5.37
CA ASP A 98 -9.88 0.40 -6.54
C ASP A 98 -8.45 0.91 -6.31
N ALA A 99 -8.14 1.41 -5.12
CA ALA A 99 -6.76 1.81 -4.76
C ALA A 99 -5.80 0.62 -4.72
N LEU A 100 -6.23 -0.54 -4.18
CA LEU A 100 -5.44 -1.77 -4.18
C LEU A 100 -5.17 -2.29 -5.60
N ARG A 101 -6.19 -2.28 -6.46
CA ARG A 101 -6.10 -2.69 -7.87
C ARG A 101 -5.12 -1.84 -8.65
N ARG A 102 -5.23 -0.52 -8.49
CA ARG A 102 -4.28 0.44 -9.07
C ARG A 102 -2.89 0.13 -8.56
N SER A 103 -2.69 0.14 -7.23
CA SER A 103 -1.34 0.14 -6.67
C SER A 103 -0.47 -1.10 -6.96
N GLY A 104 -0.99 -2.14 -7.62
CA GLY A 104 -0.30 -3.41 -7.84
C GLY A 104 -0.02 -4.18 -6.55
N ALA A 105 -0.54 -3.72 -5.41
CA ALA A 105 -0.30 -4.37 -4.12
C ALA A 105 -1.17 -5.63 -4.01
N SER A 106 -0.62 -6.66 -3.38
CA SER A 106 -1.34 -7.90 -3.09
C SER A 106 -2.07 -7.82 -1.76
N ARG A 107 -1.64 -6.95 -0.85
CA ARG A 107 -2.17 -6.83 0.51
C ARG A 107 -2.45 -5.39 0.91
N ILE A 108 -3.63 -5.18 1.48
CA ILE A 108 -4.09 -3.98 2.14
C ILE A 108 -4.47 -4.29 3.58
N GLU A 109 -3.91 -3.56 4.55
CA GLU A 109 -4.16 -3.80 5.97
C GLU A 109 -4.39 -2.51 6.75
N SER A 110 -5.43 -2.48 7.58
CA SER A 110 -5.77 -1.29 8.36
C SER A 110 -4.67 -0.96 9.37
N ARG A 111 -4.26 0.31 9.43
CA ARG A 111 -3.37 0.85 10.48
C ARG A 111 -4.10 1.00 11.81
N SER A 112 -5.43 1.06 11.79
CA SER A 112 -6.26 1.18 12.99
C SER A 112 -6.74 -0.20 13.45
N PRO A 113 -6.76 -0.49 14.76
CA PRO A 113 -7.31 -1.74 15.28
C PRO A 113 -8.75 -2.00 14.79
N ARG A 114 -9.57 -0.94 14.74
CA ARG A 114 -10.92 -0.94 14.17
C ARG A 114 -11.09 0.33 13.35
N LEU A 115 -11.34 0.18 12.06
CA LEU A 115 -11.60 1.30 11.17
C LEU A 115 -13.10 1.46 10.97
N ARG A 116 -13.62 2.66 11.23
CA ARG A 116 -15.03 3.01 11.06
C ARG A 116 -15.17 4.14 10.06
N VAL A 117 -16.24 4.12 9.29
CA VAL A 117 -16.58 5.20 8.38
C VAL A 117 -17.41 6.23 9.15
N HIS A 118 -16.92 7.45 9.21
CA HIS A 118 -17.62 8.52 9.92
C HIS A 118 -18.96 8.83 9.23
N PRO A 119 -20.07 9.01 9.99
CA PRO A 119 -21.41 9.20 9.43
C PRO A 119 -21.54 10.46 8.57
N VAL A 120 -20.90 11.56 8.99
CA VAL A 120 -21.01 12.89 8.35
C VAL A 120 -19.73 13.28 7.60
N LEU A 121 -18.60 13.35 8.31
CA LEU A 121 -17.31 13.79 7.78
C LEU A 121 -16.70 12.80 6.76
N PRO A 122 -15.90 13.30 5.80
CA PRO A 122 -15.09 12.45 4.94
C PRO A 122 -14.18 11.54 5.76
N THR A 123 -14.21 10.23 5.48
CA THR A 123 -13.23 9.30 6.05
C THR A 123 -12.00 9.29 5.16
N ARG A 124 -10.82 9.56 5.74
CA ARG A 124 -9.55 9.52 5.00
C ARG A 124 -9.39 8.16 4.32
N GLY A 125 -9.01 8.17 3.03
CA GLY A 125 -8.95 7.00 2.16
C GLY A 125 -7.76 6.08 2.46
N ILE A 126 -7.00 5.74 1.43
CA ILE A 126 -5.93 4.73 1.47
C ILE A 126 -4.83 5.01 2.50
N SER A 127 -4.64 6.27 2.91
CA SER A 127 -3.65 6.68 3.93
C SER A 127 -3.83 6.01 5.30
N ARG A 128 -4.98 5.39 5.56
CA ARG A 128 -5.26 4.62 6.79
C ARG A 128 -4.83 3.15 6.71
N PHE A 129 -4.21 2.74 5.60
CA PHE A 129 -3.80 1.38 5.34
C PHE A 129 -2.30 1.27 5.06
N TYR A 130 -1.76 0.09 5.32
CA TYR A 130 -0.51 -0.38 4.73
C TYR A 130 -0.86 -1.12 3.43
N LEU A 131 -0.10 -0.85 2.37
CA LEU A 131 -0.16 -1.57 1.10
C LEU A 131 1.17 -2.30 0.92
N THR A 132 1.12 -3.58 0.53
CA THR A 132 2.30 -4.40 0.26
C THR A 132 2.07 -5.26 -0.97
N GLY A 133 3.02 -5.27 -1.92
CA GLY A 133 2.95 -6.03 -3.17
C GLY A 133 3.70 -7.37 -3.14
N ARG A 134 3.33 -8.26 -4.07
CA ARG A 134 4.03 -9.52 -4.35
C ARG A 134 4.77 -9.38 -5.67
N GLY A 135 6.11 -9.43 -5.62
CA GLY A 135 6.97 -9.13 -6.76
C GLY A 135 7.52 -7.72 -6.63
N GLY A 136 8.85 -7.60 -6.68
CA GLY A 136 9.54 -6.33 -6.46
C GLY A 136 9.07 -5.23 -7.41
N VAL A 137 9.21 -4.00 -6.91
CA VAL A 137 8.89 -2.69 -7.49
C VAL A 137 7.40 -2.25 -7.37
N ASP A 138 7.10 -1.63 -6.23
CA ASP A 138 5.92 -0.78 -6.00
C ASP A 138 6.08 0.52 -6.80
N LEU A 139 5.58 0.56 -8.04
CA LEU A 139 5.64 1.73 -8.92
C LEU A 139 4.42 2.66 -8.80
N GLU A 140 3.41 2.32 -8.00
CA GLU A 140 2.18 3.12 -7.90
C GLU A 140 2.03 3.92 -6.59
N ASN A 141 3.12 4.04 -5.82
CA ASN A 141 3.44 5.24 -5.06
C ASN A 141 4.64 5.94 -5.74
N ALA A 142 4.46 6.56 -6.91
CA ALA A 142 5.56 7.27 -7.58
C ALA A 142 6.20 8.39 -6.70
N GLU A 143 5.55 8.78 -5.61
CA GLU A 143 6.12 9.69 -4.61
C GLU A 143 6.81 8.99 -3.44
N THR A 144 6.75 7.66 -3.23
CA THR A 144 7.43 7.00 -2.11
C THR A 144 7.92 5.58 -2.43
N TYR A 145 9.23 5.40 -2.57
CA TYR A 145 9.91 4.11 -2.59
C TYR A 145 10.04 3.52 -1.17
N ASP A 146 9.55 2.29 -0.96
CA ASP A 146 9.73 1.54 0.28
C ASP A 146 10.30 0.14 -0.02
N GLY A 147 11.55 -0.11 0.39
CA GLY A 147 12.21 -1.36 0.02
C GLY A 147 13.71 -1.40 0.30
N PRO A 148 14.40 -2.45 -0.18
CA PRO A 148 15.82 -2.64 0.05
C PRO A 148 16.65 -1.56 -0.67
N ALA A 149 17.72 -1.11 -0.05
CA ALA A 149 18.73 -0.25 -0.66
C ALA A 149 20.11 -0.58 -0.10
N VAL A 150 21.14 -0.08 -0.76
CA VAL A 150 22.51 -0.04 -0.23
C VAL A 150 22.86 1.40 0.06
N LEU A 151 23.18 1.69 1.31
CA LEU A 151 23.70 2.98 1.75
C LEU A 151 25.23 2.91 1.77
N THR A 152 25.91 3.72 0.98
CA THR A 152 27.36 3.87 1.03
C THR A 152 27.70 5.10 1.87
N LEU A 153 28.43 4.88 2.97
CA LEU A 153 28.94 5.93 3.85
C LEU A 153 30.44 5.74 4.02
N ASN A 154 31.23 6.79 3.76
CA ASN A 154 32.70 6.75 3.85
C ASN A 154 33.37 5.63 3.02
N GLY A 155 32.73 5.21 1.92
CA GLY A 155 33.22 4.13 1.05
C GLY A 155 32.85 2.72 1.52
N GLU A 156 32.08 2.57 2.59
CA GLU A 156 31.58 1.30 3.08
C GLU A 156 30.08 1.15 2.74
N ASP A 157 29.70 -0.03 2.25
CA ASP A 157 28.34 -0.37 1.82
C ASP A 157 27.55 -1.05 2.95
N TYR A 158 26.37 -0.51 3.24
CA TYR A 158 25.46 -1.00 4.27
C TYR A 158 24.10 -1.35 3.65
N PRO A 159 23.80 -2.65 3.47
CA PRO A 159 22.46 -3.11 3.07
C PRO A 159 21.41 -2.71 4.12
N THR A 160 20.28 -2.16 3.69
CA THR A 160 19.24 -1.66 4.60
C THR A 160 17.86 -1.63 3.93
N GLN A 161 16.82 -1.38 4.72
CA GLN A 161 15.50 -1.01 4.24
C GLN A 161 15.36 0.51 4.30
N VAL A 162 14.73 1.09 3.28
CA VAL A 162 14.50 2.54 3.21
C VAL A 162 13.06 2.84 2.90
N ARG A 163 12.60 4.00 3.36
CA ARG A 163 11.39 4.64 2.86
C ARG A 163 11.75 6.03 2.38
N LEU A 164 11.82 6.22 1.07
CA LEU A 164 12.20 7.46 0.40
C LEU A 164 11.00 8.04 -0.32
N THR A 165 10.83 9.36 -0.28
CA THR A 165 9.81 10.11 -1.01
C THR A 165 10.43 11.25 -1.77
N GLY A 166 9.79 11.76 -2.82
CA GLY A 166 10.26 12.94 -3.51
C GLY A 166 9.23 13.57 -4.44
N HIS A 167 9.57 14.77 -4.93
CA HIS A 167 8.74 15.57 -5.82
C HIS A 167 9.62 16.44 -6.73
N PHE A 168 9.09 16.83 -7.89
CA PHE A 168 9.69 17.86 -8.73
C PHE A 168 9.29 19.25 -8.25
N ASP A 169 10.27 20.12 -8.00
CA ASP A 169 10.04 21.53 -7.69
C ASP A 169 10.15 22.38 -8.97
N PRO A 170 9.05 22.99 -9.45
CA PRO A 170 9.07 23.79 -10.68
C PRO A 170 9.80 25.14 -10.52
N ILE A 171 10.10 25.57 -9.29
CA ILE A 171 10.80 26.84 -9.02
C ILE A 171 12.29 26.71 -9.37
N ASP A 172 12.92 25.59 -9.01
CA ASP A 172 14.32 25.34 -9.30
C ASP A 172 14.56 24.30 -10.42
N GLY A 173 13.50 23.65 -10.87
CA GLY A 173 13.54 22.66 -11.95
C GLY A 173 14.23 21.37 -11.54
N GLN A 174 14.30 21.06 -10.24
CA GLN A 174 14.98 19.89 -9.70
C GLN A 174 14.02 18.94 -9.02
N TYR A 175 14.40 17.66 -8.97
CA TYR A 175 13.71 16.68 -8.15
C TYR A 175 14.33 16.67 -6.74
N HIS A 176 13.48 16.81 -5.73
CA HIS A 176 13.85 16.79 -4.31
C HIS A 176 13.31 15.54 -3.67
N TRP A 177 14.19 14.77 -3.02
CA TRP A 177 13.80 13.55 -2.33
C TRP A 177 14.37 13.51 -0.91
N GLN A 178 13.69 12.79 -0.02
CA GLN A 178 14.05 12.61 1.37
C GLN A 178 13.54 11.27 1.89
N GLY A 179 14.05 10.78 3.01
CA GLY A 179 13.52 9.55 3.56
C GLY A 179 14.21 9.05 4.82
N MET A 180 13.83 7.82 5.19
CA MET A 180 14.31 7.13 6.37
C MET A 180 15.07 5.86 6.01
N PHE A 181 16.11 5.57 6.78
CA PHE A 181 16.94 4.38 6.70
C PHE A 181 16.78 3.59 7.99
N PHE A 182 16.48 2.31 7.85
CA PHE A 182 16.31 1.39 8.96
C PHE A 182 17.59 0.55 9.09
N ASN A 183 18.66 1.19 9.58
CA ASN A 183 19.92 0.53 9.91
C ASN A 183 20.56 1.13 11.15
N ASP A 184 21.31 0.32 11.89
CA ASP A 184 22.19 0.80 12.96
C ASP A 184 23.60 0.99 12.39
N LEU A 185 23.95 2.24 12.01
CA LEU A 185 25.29 2.53 11.51
C LEU A 185 26.28 2.75 12.67
N PRO A 186 27.50 2.18 12.56
CA PRO A 186 28.55 2.40 13.54
C PRO A 186 29.06 3.86 13.50
N GLY A 187 29.20 4.49 14.67
CA GLY A 187 29.76 5.85 14.82
C GLY A 187 28.77 6.88 15.39
N ALA A 188 29.28 7.73 16.30
CA ALA A 188 28.46 8.64 17.10
C ALA A 188 28.03 9.94 16.38
N SER A 189 28.64 10.29 15.23
CA SER A 189 28.38 11.54 14.52
C SER A 189 28.23 11.30 13.01
N VAL A 190 27.07 10.79 12.61
CA VAL A 190 26.72 10.58 11.19
C VAL A 190 25.87 11.73 10.64
N THR A 191 25.29 12.56 11.50
CA THR A 191 24.53 13.74 11.12
C THR A 191 25.40 14.69 10.30
N GLY A 192 24.93 15.02 9.11
CA GLY A 192 25.60 15.89 8.16
C GLY A 192 26.61 15.22 7.24
N SER A 193 26.87 13.92 7.41
CA SER A 193 27.71 13.16 6.49
C SER A 193 27.04 13.03 5.12
N LYS A 194 27.86 13.11 4.07
CA LYS A 194 27.45 12.80 2.70
C LYS A 194 27.31 11.29 2.55
N VAL A 195 26.29 10.88 1.81
CA VAL A 195 25.99 9.47 1.57
C VAL A 195 25.63 9.26 0.11
N SER A 196 25.88 8.04 -0.37
CA SER A 196 25.39 7.57 -1.67
C SER A 196 24.38 6.46 -1.43
N ILE A 197 23.26 6.46 -2.14
CA ILE A 197 22.19 5.47 -1.98
C ILE A 197 21.97 4.80 -3.31
N ARG A 198 21.98 3.47 -3.29
CA ARG A 198 21.80 2.64 -4.47
C ARG A 198 20.60 1.72 -4.33
N ILE A 199 19.72 1.74 -5.33
CA ILE A 199 18.56 0.85 -5.48
C ILE A 199 18.61 0.27 -6.89
N GLY A 200 18.81 -1.05 -7.00
CA GLY A 200 19.10 -1.67 -8.28
C GLY A 200 20.32 -1.02 -8.95
N ASP A 201 20.12 -0.50 -10.17
CA ASP A 201 21.14 0.18 -10.98
C ASP A 201 21.16 1.70 -10.78
N HIS A 202 20.23 2.26 -9.99
CA HIS A 202 20.11 3.69 -9.75
C HIS A 202 20.89 4.10 -8.51
N THR A 203 21.58 5.23 -8.59
CA THR A 203 22.35 5.79 -7.47
C THR A 203 22.11 7.28 -7.35
N ALA A 204 21.92 7.78 -6.13
CA ALA A 204 21.82 9.21 -5.85
C ALA A 204 22.63 9.61 -4.62
N GLN A 205 23.08 10.87 -4.61
CA GLN A 205 23.79 11.47 -3.50
C GLN A 205 22.82 12.14 -2.53
N GLY A 206 23.12 12.07 -1.24
CA GLY A 206 22.35 12.74 -0.20
C GLY A 206 23.21 13.11 1.00
N ARG A 207 22.56 13.62 2.04
CA ARG A 207 23.17 13.93 3.32
C ARG A 207 22.28 13.45 4.45
N VAL A 208 22.87 12.85 5.47
CA VAL A 208 22.14 12.48 6.69
C VAL A 208 21.72 13.76 7.40
N ALA A 209 20.42 13.94 7.60
CA ALA A 209 19.85 15.11 8.25
C ALA A 209 19.81 14.93 9.78
N GLU A 210 19.48 13.73 10.25
CA GLU A 210 19.40 13.40 11.67
C GLU A 210 19.59 11.89 11.89
N ARG A 211 20.14 11.51 13.04
CA ARG A 211 19.98 10.18 13.63
C ARG A 211 18.91 10.26 14.71
N THR A 212 17.81 9.53 14.54
CA THR A 212 16.70 9.57 15.49
C THR A 212 17.08 8.87 16.80
N PRO A 213 16.37 9.13 17.91
CA PRO A 213 16.56 8.41 19.18
C PRO A 213 16.37 6.89 19.09
N TRP A 214 15.73 6.41 18.02
CA TRP A 214 15.49 4.98 17.78
C TRP A 214 16.55 4.33 16.87
N GLY A 215 17.63 5.05 16.55
CA GLY A 215 18.75 4.54 15.77
C GLY A 215 18.56 4.61 14.26
N THR A 216 17.40 5.03 13.75
CA THR A 216 17.17 5.25 12.32
C THR A 216 17.80 6.56 11.85
N LEU A 217 18.05 6.67 10.54
CA LEU A 217 18.61 7.88 9.93
C LEU A 217 17.58 8.55 9.02
N THR A 218 17.47 9.86 9.11
CA THR A 218 16.79 10.67 8.09
C THR A 218 17.82 11.19 7.09
N VAL A 219 17.48 11.15 5.82
CA VAL A 219 18.35 11.61 4.73
C VAL A 219 17.58 12.55 3.82
N ILE A 220 18.27 13.57 3.34
CA ILE A 220 17.80 14.47 2.30
C ILE A 220 18.71 14.28 1.09
N GLY A 221 18.12 14.11 -0.08
CA GLY A 221 18.82 14.04 -1.35
C GLY A 221 19.49 15.34 -1.73
N ALA A 222 20.58 15.23 -2.47
CA ALA A 222 21.05 16.34 -3.29
C ALA A 222 20.04 16.55 -4.44
N ALA A 223 19.86 17.81 -4.86
CA ALA A 223 19.01 18.14 -5.99
C ALA A 223 19.41 17.34 -7.24
N GLY A 224 18.43 16.69 -7.88
CA GLY A 224 18.65 15.86 -9.07
C GLY A 224 17.91 14.52 -9.01
N TYR A 225 18.28 13.60 -9.90
CA TYR A 225 17.57 12.33 -10.07
C TYR A 225 17.56 11.50 -8.77
N PRO A 226 16.40 10.97 -8.34
CA PRO A 226 16.33 10.15 -7.14
C PRO A 226 17.04 8.79 -7.34
N PRO A 227 17.38 8.09 -6.25
CA PRO A 227 18.03 6.79 -6.33
C PRO A 227 17.06 5.67 -6.75
N TYR A 228 15.80 5.99 -7.11
CA TYR A 228 14.77 5.06 -7.55
C TYR A 228 14.29 5.44 -8.97
N PRO A 229 13.76 4.48 -9.75
CA PRO A 229 13.20 4.78 -11.07
C PRO A 229 12.10 5.84 -10.98
N LEU A 230 12.13 6.82 -11.89
CA LEU A 230 11.03 7.74 -12.14
C LEU A 230 10.27 7.26 -13.38
N GLU A 231 8.94 7.35 -13.38
CA GLU A 231 8.15 7.17 -14.59
C GLU A 231 8.42 8.32 -15.57
N ASP A 232 8.51 8.02 -16.87
CA ASP A 232 8.57 9.04 -17.92
C ASP A 232 7.25 9.82 -17.95
N VAL A 233 7.24 11.03 -17.40
CA VAL A 233 6.10 11.94 -17.53
C VAL A 233 6.06 12.46 -18.95
N GLU A 234 5.13 11.96 -19.77
CA GLU A 234 4.82 12.57 -21.06
C GLU A 234 4.09 13.90 -20.80
N VAL A 235 4.87 14.99 -20.70
CA VAL A 235 4.33 16.33 -20.52
C VAL A 235 3.59 16.71 -21.80
N ALA A 236 2.25 16.62 -21.76
CA ALA A 236 1.39 17.19 -22.78
C ALA A 236 1.60 18.72 -22.82
N MET A 237 2.51 19.15 -23.69
CA MET A 237 2.59 20.56 -24.07
C MET A 237 1.29 20.92 -24.79
N PRO A 238 0.60 22.02 -24.40
CA PRO A 238 -0.54 22.48 -25.19
C PRO A 238 -0.05 22.82 -26.61
N PRO A 239 -0.85 22.54 -27.66
CA PRO A 239 -0.46 22.87 -29.01
C PRO A 239 -0.19 24.37 -29.10
N ARG A 240 1.01 24.72 -29.61
CA ARG A 240 1.29 26.09 -30.02
C ARG A 240 0.33 26.43 -31.16
N MET A 241 -0.55 27.40 -30.92
CA MET A 241 -1.24 28.13 -31.99
C MET A 241 -0.24 28.99 -32.76
#